data_AF-A0A2G5QXK9-F1
#
_entry.id   AF-A0A2G5QXK9-F1
#
_cell.length_a   1.000
_cell.length_b   1.000
_cell.length_c   1.000
_cell.angle_alpha   90.00
_cell.angle_beta   90.00
_cell.angle_gamma   90.00
#
_symmetry.space_group_name_H-M   'P 1'
#
loop_
_entity.id
_entity.type
_entity.pdbx_description
1 polymer ?
#
loop_
_entity_poly.entity_id
_entity_poly.type
_entity_poly.pdbx_seq_one_letter_code
_entity_poly.pdbx_strand_id
1 'polypeptide(L)'
;MPGPLLQAHVDYLADLLATDRLVLFVGAGISRQAIPKKNIDPTDQMPLWKDLAEKVARETGEDMSAYNGNILDLFDAIKANQSRMTLEEAVRRAIPENDFDPSPAHLELAKLPWHTVYTTNYDNLLSRVLGEKTVVDTDQKYEWMAREDGSRPRLIHLHGTLDNLGTLTGSDYSLWPEKNPLGYANLKNVALNKTILFAGYSFSDPHLMSGLLPWIRTAMTGRGKRHYAWMWRINAEQRTLLDKRDEITALPIENDEDWVRAFAQLGEALKRRQAISPPRRKEAPRPNGAPTPSFDRAIVNGYKLYFHRTRRQMTVKRLSQLTGIDAREINNLEQVKTKVSASAKCFGSIQRENLARLEHALECIGELEFGRPDDFLATYILYYTVNRGVVKASSTTKPLDFKPQTKAVVFDFGGTLALSSSELSTWERIWASVGYQIEDAAELHRQFLAKKITHQEWCNLTCTKLRERNFGRKEMKSIIGDIYPVAGLPETIKTLHDAGIALYVVSGSIKEIISNVIGDATYKLFSEVKANEFIYDDTGVIKEIRGHQFDFEGKAHFITRVIEEQRCAPLEVLFVGNSLNDSWASRSGARTLCVNPSNVDHSNTLIWTDYIKKMVDLSEIMRFVNGKAA
;
A
#
# COMPACT_ATOMS: atom_id res chain seq x y z
N MET A 1 12.60 -26.03 31.64
CA MET A 1 13.80 -25.22 31.34
C MET A 1 13.34 -23.84 30.91
N PRO A 2 14.07 -22.76 31.25
CA PRO A 2 13.81 -21.46 30.63
C PRO A 2 13.95 -21.63 29.11
N GLY A 3 12.97 -21.18 28.33
CA GLY A 3 13.05 -21.27 26.87
C GLY A 3 13.95 -20.18 26.28
N PRO A 4 14.16 -20.21 24.95
CA PRO A 4 15.25 -19.48 24.28
C PRO A 4 15.05 -17.96 24.26
N LEU A 5 13.83 -17.47 24.51
CA LEU A 5 13.49 -16.07 24.36
C LEU A 5 13.49 -15.33 25.71
N LEU A 6 13.95 -14.07 25.68
CA LEU A 6 13.89 -13.17 26.83
C LEU A 6 12.43 -12.93 27.26
N GLN A 7 12.17 -13.10 28.56
CA GLN A 7 10.82 -13.09 29.11
C GLN A 7 10.04 -11.80 28.80
N ALA A 8 10.69 -10.64 28.84
CA ALA A 8 10.05 -9.35 28.53
C ALA A 8 9.51 -9.28 27.08
N HIS A 9 10.22 -9.84 26.11
CA HIS A 9 9.74 -9.89 24.72
C HIS A 9 8.59 -10.89 24.57
N VAL A 10 8.67 -12.04 25.24
CA VAL A 10 7.60 -13.04 25.22
C VAL A 10 6.31 -12.49 25.82
N ASP A 11 6.39 -11.79 26.96
CA ASP A 11 5.22 -11.20 27.61
C ASP A 11 4.61 -10.09 26.73
N TYR A 12 5.44 -9.25 26.10
CA TYR A 12 4.97 -8.25 25.14
C TYR A 12 4.29 -8.87 23.91
N LEU A 13 4.85 -9.93 23.34
CA LEU A 13 4.24 -10.65 22.22
C LEU A 13 2.92 -11.34 22.64
N ALA A 14 2.86 -11.91 23.84
CA ALA A 14 1.63 -12.47 24.40
C ALA A 14 0.55 -11.39 24.57
N ASP A 15 0.95 -10.17 24.95
CA ASP A 15 0.05 -9.04 25.08
C ASP A 15 -0.58 -8.62 23.74
N LEU A 16 0.24 -8.57 22.71
CA LEU A 16 -0.20 -8.28 21.34
C LEU A 16 -1.07 -9.41 20.79
N LEU A 17 -0.71 -10.66 21.02
CA LEU A 17 -1.45 -11.83 20.57
C LEU A 17 -2.87 -11.87 21.16
N ALA A 18 -3.04 -11.67 22.47
CA ALA A 18 -4.37 -11.69 23.08
C ALA A 18 -5.24 -10.47 22.72
N THR A 19 -4.68 -9.44 22.06
CA THR A 19 -5.41 -8.24 21.62
C THR A 19 -5.56 -8.15 20.10
N ASP A 20 -5.31 -9.24 19.37
CA ASP A 20 -5.31 -9.28 17.89
C ASP A 20 -4.41 -8.20 17.24
N ARG A 21 -3.31 -7.85 17.92
CA ARG A 21 -2.28 -6.92 17.41
C ARG A 21 -1.00 -7.62 16.98
N LEU A 22 -0.96 -8.95 17.05
CA LEU A 22 0.15 -9.78 16.56
C LEU A 22 -0.30 -10.63 15.39
N VAL A 23 0.45 -10.57 14.30
CA VAL A 23 0.32 -11.44 13.12
C VAL A 23 1.55 -12.32 13.01
N LEU A 24 1.32 -13.60 12.68
CA LEU A 24 2.41 -14.54 12.42
C LEU A 24 2.71 -14.59 10.91
N PHE A 25 3.99 -14.58 10.58
CA PHE A 25 4.50 -14.77 9.23
C PHE A 25 5.46 -15.97 9.28
N VAL A 26 5.15 -17.04 8.56
CA VAL A 26 5.88 -18.32 8.61
C VAL A 26 6.65 -18.57 7.32
N GLY A 27 7.96 -18.82 7.45
CA GLY A 27 8.86 -19.14 6.34
C GLY A 27 9.33 -20.59 6.35
N ALA A 28 10.15 -20.97 5.37
CA ALA A 28 10.54 -22.35 5.13
C ALA A 28 11.31 -23.01 6.30
N GLY A 29 11.89 -22.21 7.20
CA GLY A 29 12.55 -22.72 8.41
C GLY A 29 11.61 -23.46 9.37
N ILE A 30 10.31 -23.13 9.38
CA ILE A 30 9.31 -23.91 10.14
C ILE A 30 8.96 -25.20 9.39
N SER A 31 8.72 -25.14 8.07
CA SER A 31 8.47 -26.35 7.26
C SER A 31 9.63 -27.35 7.34
N ARG A 32 10.88 -26.87 7.43
CA ARG A 32 12.08 -27.69 7.63
C ARG A 32 12.06 -28.53 8.91
N GLN A 33 11.25 -28.15 9.90
CA GLN A 33 11.10 -28.92 11.13
C GLN A 33 10.21 -30.15 10.96
N ALA A 34 9.54 -30.33 9.81
CA ALA A 34 8.64 -31.45 9.59
C ALA A 34 9.37 -32.80 9.72
N ILE A 35 8.63 -33.81 10.16
CA ILE A 35 9.20 -35.13 10.48
C ILE A 35 8.96 -36.05 9.29
N PRO A 36 10.01 -36.66 8.71
CA PRO A 36 9.83 -37.69 7.68
C PRO A 36 8.93 -38.82 8.18
N LYS A 37 8.02 -39.30 7.34
CA LYS A 37 7.22 -40.49 7.64
C LYS A 37 8.14 -41.71 7.79
N LYS A 38 7.65 -42.74 8.48
CA LYS A 38 8.42 -43.96 8.80
C LYS A 38 9.09 -44.65 7.60
N ASN A 39 8.54 -44.47 6.41
CA ASN A 39 9.01 -45.06 5.14
C ASN A 39 9.95 -44.14 4.34
N ILE A 40 10.30 -42.98 4.89
CA ILE A 40 11.18 -41.97 4.31
C ILE A 40 12.47 -41.92 5.15
N ASP A 41 13.59 -41.54 4.55
CA ASP A 41 14.86 -41.44 5.27
C ASP A 41 14.72 -40.47 6.46
N PRO A 42 15.08 -40.86 7.70
CA PRO A 42 14.96 -39.99 8.87
C PRO A 42 15.86 -38.74 8.80
N THR A 43 16.82 -38.69 7.87
CA THR A 43 17.70 -37.54 7.63
C THR A 43 17.17 -36.59 6.55
N ASP A 44 16.12 -36.99 5.82
CA ASP A 44 15.47 -36.12 4.84
C ASP A 44 14.79 -34.93 5.52
N GLN A 45 14.79 -33.79 4.84
CA GLN A 45 14.20 -32.55 5.34
C GLN A 45 13.44 -31.83 4.22
N MET A 46 12.38 -31.11 4.61
CA MET A 46 11.72 -30.18 3.71
C MET A 46 12.72 -29.12 3.23
N PRO A 47 12.75 -28.81 1.92
CA PRO A 47 13.78 -27.95 1.33
C PRO A 47 13.62 -26.50 1.81
N LEU A 48 14.74 -25.83 2.07
CA LEU A 48 14.78 -24.36 2.08
C LEU A 48 14.82 -23.84 0.64
N TRP A 49 14.72 -22.51 0.49
CA TRP A 49 14.69 -21.87 -0.84
C TRP A 49 15.87 -22.25 -1.74
N LYS A 50 17.08 -22.33 -1.18
CA LYS A 50 18.28 -22.76 -1.92
C LYS A 50 18.22 -24.25 -2.29
N ASP A 51 17.83 -25.11 -1.34
CA ASP A 51 17.72 -26.55 -1.57
C ASP A 51 16.67 -26.85 -2.66
N LEU A 52 15.57 -26.09 -2.66
CA LEU A 52 14.52 -26.16 -3.68
C LEU A 52 15.07 -25.78 -5.06
N ALA A 53 15.78 -24.67 -5.15
CA ALA A 53 16.39 -24.22 -6.40
C ALA A 53 17.38 -25.24 -6.97
N GLU A 54 18.22 -25.84 -6.11
CA GLU A 54 19.16 -26.89 -6.50
C GLU A 54 18.44 -28.17 -6.98
N LYS A 55 17.35 -28.57 -6.33
CA LYS A 55 16.52 -29.71 -6.78
C LYS A 55 15.89 -29.42 -8.15
N VAL A 56 15.28 -28.25 -8.32
CA VAL A 56 14.64 -27.82 -9.56
C VAL A 56 15.67 -27.76 -10.70
N ALA A 57 16.84 -27.14 -10.48
CA ALA A 57 17.92 -27.05 -11.46
C ALA A 57 18.35 -28.44 -11.97
N ARG A 58 18.56 -29.40 -11.05
CA ARG A 58 18.92 -30.78 -11.42
C ARG A 58 17.83 -31.46 -12.25
N GLU A 59 16.57 -31.24 -11.90
CA GLU A 59 15.44 -31.87 -12.58
C GLU A 59 15.24 -31.30 -13.99
N THR A 60 15.43 -30.00 -14.17
CA THR A 60 15.27 -29.33 -15.47
C THR A 60 16.54 -29.34 -16.32
N GLY A 61 17.66 -29.86 -15.79
CA GLY A 61 18.95 -29.87 -16.46
C GLY A 61 19.62 -28.49 -16.59
N GLU A 62 19.20 -27.51 -15.80
CA GLU A 62 19.77 -26.16 -15.77
C GLU A 62 20.93 -26.07 -14.79
N ASP A 63 21.92 -25.22 -15.10
CA ASP A 63 23.06 -24.98 -14.23
C ASP A 63 22.84 -23.70 -13.40
N MET A 64 22.63 -23.86 -12.09
CA MET A 64 22.47 -22.73 -11.16
C MET A 64 23.67 -21.78 -11.16
N SER A 65 24.88 -22.28 -11.47
CA SER A 65 26.10 -21.46 -11.49
C SER A 65 26.12 -20.46 -12.65
N ALA A 66 25.44 -20.77 -13.76
CA ALA A 66 25.29 -19.86 -14.91
C ALA A 66 24.57 -18.55 -14.55
N TYR A 67 23.81 -18.55 -13.45
CA TYR A 67 23.01 -17.41 -12.97
C TYR A 67 23.60 -16.77 -11.71
N ASN A 68 24.90 -16.96 -11.44
CA ASN A 68 25.59 -16.45 -10.25
C ASN A 68 24.91 -16.84 -8.92
N GLY A 69 24.20 -17.98 -8.89
CA GLY A 69 23.42 -18.42 -7.74
C GLY A 69 22.13 -17.63 -7.48
N ASN A 70 21.71 -16.76 -8.41
CA ASN A 70 20.42 -16.08 -8.34
C ASN A 70 19.30 -17.06 -8.71
N ILE A 71 18.51 -17.42 -7.70
CA ILE A 71 17.40 -18.37 -7.83
C ILE A 71 16.29 -17.83 -8.74
N LEU A 72 16.05 -16.51 -8.72
CA LEU A 72 15.01 -15.91 -9.58
C LEU A 72 15.41 -15.97 -11.05
N ASP A 73 16.66 -15.67 -11.36
CA ASP A 73 17.18 -15.72 -12.73
C ASP A 73 17.14 -17.17 -13.26
N LEU A 74 17.50 -18.15 -12.42
CA LEU A 74 17.33 -19.57 -12.72
C LEU A 74 15.87 -19.91 -13.07
N PHE A 75 14.90 -19.46 -12.25
CA PHE A 75 13.48 -19.78 -12.47
C PHE A 75 12.90 -19.05 -13.68
N ASP A 76 13.29 -17.79 -13.93
CA ASP A 76 12.94 -17.07 -15.16
C ASP A 76 13.55 -17.76 -16.40
N ALA A 77 14.79 -18.26 -16.30
CA ALA A 77 15.45 -18.98 -17.38
C ALA A 77 14.78 -20.33 -17.70
N ILE A 78 14.43 -21.14 -16.69
CA ILE A 78 13.64 -22.37 -16.90
C ILE A 78 12.33 -22.06 -17.62
N LYS A 79 11.62 -21.01 -17.17
CA LYS A 79 10.36 -20.59 -17.78
C LYS A 79 10.55 -20.15 -19.23
N ALA A 80 11.63 -19.45 -19.55
CA ALA A 80 11.91 -18.91 -20.88
C ALA A 80 12.45 -19.96 -21.86
N ASN A 81 13.38 -20.80 -21.41
CA ASN A 81 14.05 -21.82 -22.23
C ASN A 81 13.16 -23.07 -22.42
N GLN A 82 12.31 -23.37 -21.43
CA GLN A 82 11.47 -24.55 -21.42
C GLN A 82 10.00 -24.10 -21.37
N SER A 83 9.39 -24.07 -20.19
CA SER A 83 8.04 -23.54 -20.00
C SER A 83 7.73 -23.28 -18.52
N ARG A 84 6.68 -22.49 -18.26
CA ARG A 84 6.12 -22.32 -16.91
C ARG A 84 5.64 -23.66 -16.32
N MET A 85 5.03 -24.51 -17.13
CA MET A 85 4.53 -25.82 -16.70
C MET A 85 5.67 -26.72 -16.22
N THR A 86 6.78 -26.76 -16.95
CA THR A 86 7.98 -27.52 -16.58
C THR A 86 8.56 -27.05 -15.24
N LEU A 87 8.65 -25.73 -15.03
CA LEU A 87 9.08 -25.15 -13.75
C LEU A 87 8.14 -25.58 -12.60
N GLU A 88 6.84 -25.46 -12.80
CA GLU A 88 5.84 -25.81 -11.78
C GLU A 88 5.86 -27.30 -11.42
N GLU A 89 6.00 -28.19 -12.41
CA GLU A 89 6.16 -29.62 -12.17
C GLU A 89 7.42 -29.92 -11.37
N ALA A 90 8.56 -29.31 -11.72
CA ALA A 90 9.80 -29.48 -10.99
C ALA A 90 9.69 -29.00 -9.53
N VAL A 91 9.01 -27.87 -9.29
CA VAL A 91 8.74 -27.38 -7.93
C VAL A 91 7.86 -28.37 -7.16
N ARG A 92 6.81 -28.93 -7.78
CA ARG A 92 5.93 -29.93 -7.16
C ARG A 92 6.69 -31.21 -6.77
N ARG A 93 7.59 -31.70 -7.64
CA ARG A 93 8.40 -32.89 -7.35
C ARG A 93 9.46 -32.62 -6.29
N ALA A 94 10.00 -31.41 -6.23
CA ALA A 94 11.01 -31.03 -5.25
C ALA A 94 10.48 -30.85 -3.82
N ILE A 95 9.15 -30.68 -3.65
CA ILE A 95 8.48 -30.49 -2.35
C ILE A 95 7.53 -31.67 -2.07
N PRO A 96 8.01 -32.76 -1.46
CA PRO A 96 7.22 -33.95 -1.20
C PRO A 96 6.38 -33.80 0.09
N GLU A 97 5.44 -32.85 0.13
CA GLU A 97 4.69 -32.52 1.36
C GLU A 97 3.92 -33.72 1.98
N ASN A 98 3.60 -34.74 1.19
CA ASN A 98 2.90 -35.94 1.66
C ASN A 98 3.82 -36.95 2.34
N ASP A 99 5.14 -36.79 2.23
CA ASP A 99 6.15 -37.66 2.84
C ASP A 99 6.54 -37.19 4.25
N PHE A 100 6.02 -36.04 4.67
CA PHE A 100 6.34 -35.39 5.94
C PHE A 100 5.10 -35.18 6.81
N ASP A 101 5.24 -35.41 8.11
CA ASP A 101 4.24 -35.12 9.12
C ASP A 101 4.59 -33.82 9.89
N PRO A 102 3.58 -33.05 10.36
CA PRO A 102 3.83 -31.88 11.18
C PRO A 102 4.58 -32.22 12.47
N SER A 103 5.54 -31.38 12.84
CA SER A 103 6.39 -31.57 14.02
C SER A 103 5.81 -30.96 15.29
N PRO A 104 6.38 -31.23 16.48
CA PRO A 104 5.96 -30.60 17.73
C PRO A 104 5.95 -29.06 17.66
N ALA A 105 6.83 -28.44 16.87
CA ALA A 105 6.82 -26.98 16.68
C ALA A 105 5.54 -26.50 15.96
N HIS A 106 5.09 -27.24 14.94
CA HIS A 106 3.83 -26.96 14.25
C HIS A 106 2.63 -27.10 15.19
N LEU A 107 2.67 -28.11 16.06
CA LEU A 107 1.60 -28.37 17.03
C LEU A 107 1.56 -27.29 18.13
N GLU A 108 2.70 -26.84 18.66
CA GLU A 108 2.73 -25.74 19.63
C GLU A 108 2.30 -24.41 19.00
N LEU A 109 2.71 -24.14 17.76
CA LEU A 109 2.25 -22.98 17.00
C LEU A 109 0.73 -22.98 16.87
N ALA A 110 0.12 -24.11 16.52
CA ALA A 110 -1.32 -24.23 16.29
C ALA A 110 -2.18 -24.09 17.56
N LYS A 111 -1.60 -24.29 18.76
CA LYS A 111 -2.30 -24.07 20.05
C LYS A 111 -2.55 -22.60 20.36
N LEU A 112 -1.82 -21.69 19.72
CA LEU A 112 -1.91 -20.26 19.97
C LEU A 112 -3.11 -19.65 19.20
N PRO A 113 -3.81 -18.66 19.78
CA PRO A 113 -5.03 -18.10 19.19
C PRO A 113 -4.72 -17.08 18.08
N TRP A 114 -4.08 -17.55 17.01
CA TRP A 114 -3.79 -16.71 15.85
C TRP A 114 -5.08 -16.29 15.14
N HIS A 115 -5.26 -14.99 14.92
CA HIS A 115 -6.33 -14.52 14.03
C HIS A 115 -5.91 -14.61 12.56
N THR A 116 -4.63 -14.36 12.26
CA THR A 116 -4.10 -14.43 10.90
C THR A 116 -2.65 -14.92 10.90
N VAL A 117 -2.40 -15.91 10.05
CA VAL A 117 -1.09 -16.48 9.75
C VAL A 117 -0.83 -16.29 8.25
N TYR A 118 0.31 -15.71 7.91
CA TYR A 118 0.80 -15.62 6.55
C TYR A 118 1.91 -16.64 6.35
N THR A 119 1.99 -17.19 5.15
CA THR A 119 3.10 -18.05 4.74
C THR A 119 3.50 -17.75 3.30
N THR A 120 4.80 -17.86 3.01
CA THR A 120 5.33 -17.87 1.64
C THR A 120 5.67 -19.29 1.17
N ASN A 121 5.41 -20.31 2.00
CA ASN A 121 5.66 -21.71 1.68
C ASN A 121 4.47 -22.31 0.91
N TYR A 122 4.77 -23.23 -0.02
CA TYR A 122 3.78 -23.91 -0.86
C TYR A 122 3.15 -25.14 -0.20
N ASP A 123 3.83 -25.72 0.80
CA ASP A 123 3.40 -26.93 1.48
C ASP A 123 2.14 -26.71 2.33
N ASN A 124 1.43 -27.79 2.61
CA ASN A 124 0.20 -27.78 3.38
C ASN A 124 0.39 -28.09 4.89
N LEU A 125 1.61 -28.13 5.44
CA LEU A 125 1.86 -28.52 6.84
C LEU A 125 1.11 -27.64 7.85
N LEU A 126 1.10 -26.32 7.61
CA LEU A 126 0.37 -25.37 8.46
C LEU A 126 -1.15 -25.62 8.40
N SER A 127 -1.70 -25.88 7.21
CA SER A 127 -3.13 -26.16 7.05
C SER A 127 -3.56 -27.45 7.76
N ARG A 128 -2.67 -28.46 7.83
CA ARG A 128 -2.93 -29.72 8.55
C ARG A 128 -3.05 -29.54 10.06
N VAL A 129 -2.34 -28.55 10.64
CA VAL A 129 -2.36 -28.30 12.10
C VAL A 129 -3.30 -27.17 12.51
N LEU A 130 -3.48 -26.16 11.66
CA LEU A 130 -4.44 -25.08 11.84
C LEU A 130 -5.81 -25.61 11.42
N GLY A 131 -6.48 -26.32 12.34
CA GLY A 131 -7.67 -27.16 12.06
C GLY A 131 -8.81 -26.54 11.25
N GLU A 132 -9.83 -27.34 10.93
CA GLU A 132 -10.90 -27.10 9.92
C GLU A 132 -11.63 -25.75 9.95
N LYS A 133 -11.56 -25.01 11.07
CA LYS A 133 -12.13 -23.66 11.17
C LYS A 133 -11.28 -22.60 10.46
N THR A 134 -10.04 -22.91 10.12
CA THR A 134 -9.11 -22.00 9.46
C THR A 134 -9.49 -21.82 8.00
N VAL A 135 -9.77 -20.60 7.58
CA VAL A 135 -9.95 -20.30 6.16
C VAL A 135 -8.57 -20.21 5.52
N VAL A 136 -8.32 -21.07 4.53
CA VAL A 136 -7.07 -21.08 3.77
C VAL A 136 -7.31 -20.32 2.47
N ASP A 137 -6.61 -19.21 2.28
CA ASP A 137 -6.61 -18.45 1.03
C ASP A 137 -5.50 -19.00 0.12
N THR A 138 -5.89 -19.79 -0.87
CA THR A 138 -5.00 -20.47 -1.82
C THR A 138 -5.03 -19.87 -3.22
N ASP A 139 -6.03 -19.04 -3.52
CA ASP A 139 -6.32 -18.59 -4.88
C ASP A 139 -5.67 -17.25 -5.23
N GLN A 140 -5.02 -16.60 -4.26
CA GLN A 140 -4.55 -15.21 -4.38
C GLN A 140 -5.65 -14.24 -4.82
N LYS A 141 -6.92 -14.62 -4.66
CA LYS A 141 -8.06 -13.76 -4.99
C LYS A 141 -8.23 -12.68 -3.94
N TYR A 142 -7.79 -12.94 -2.71
CA TYR A 142 -7.78 -11.96 -1.61
C TYR A 142 -9.18 -11.38 -1.30
N GLU A 143 -10.23 -11.92 -1.92
CA GLU A 143 -11.63 -11.50 -1.82
C GLU A 143 -12.16 -11.64 -0.40
N TRP A 144 -11.65 -12.62 0.34
CA TRP A 144 -12.01 -12.86 1.75
C TRP A 144 -11.37 -11.87 2.71
N MET A 145 -10.33 -11.14 2.30
CA MET A 145 -9.80 -10.01 3.09
C MET A 145 -10.72 -8.79 3.04
N ALA A 146 -11.67 -8.74 2.09
CA ALA A 146 -12.74 -7.75 2.05
C ALA A 146 -14.01 -8.20 2.80
N ARG A 147 -14.08 -9.45 3.33
CA ARG A 147 -15.27 -9.98 4.02
C ARG A 147 -15.09 -9.95 5.55
N GLU A 148 -15.99 -9.22 6.21
CA GLU A 148 -16.08 -8.92 7.65
C GLU A 148 -16.46 -10.11 8.54
N ASP A 149 -15.78 -11.23 8.38
CA ASP A 149 -15.92 -12.37 9.28
C ASP A 149 -14.64 -12.44 10.12
N GLY A 150 -14.57 -11.63 11.17
CA GLY A 150 -13.52 -11.73 12.20
C GLY A 150 -13.65 -12.99 13.08
N SER A 151 -14.44 -14.00 12.69
CA SER A 151 -14.85 -15.09 13.57
C SER A 151 -13.92 -16.31 13.55
N ARG A 152 -12.90 -16.34 12.66
CA ARG A 152 -12.03 -17.52 12.47
C ARG A 152 -10.56 -17.17 12.23
N PRO A 153 -9.62 -18.05 12.65
CA PRO A 153 -8.24 -18.02 12.19
C PRO A 153 -8.15 -18.06 10.67
N ARG A 154 -7.18 -17.37 10.08
CA ARG A 154 -6.92 -17.38 8.64
C ARG A 154 -5.48 -17.78 8.35
N LEU A 155 -5.29 -18.63 7.35
CA LEU A 155 -3.99 -18.97 6.78
C LEU A 155 -3.93 -18.42 5.35
N ILE A 156 -2.98 -17.53 5.08
CA ILE A 156 -2.86 -16.87 3.77
C ILE A 156 -1.54 -17.32 3.12
N HIS A 157 -1.65 -18.00 1.98
CA HIS A 157 -0.51 -18.41 1.17
C HIS A 157 -0.19 -17.32 0.14
N LEU A 158 0.83 -16.50 0.41
CA LEU A 158 1.14 -15.35 -0.43
C LEU A 158 1.67 -15.73 -1.81
N HIS A 159 2.36 -16.87 -1.91
CA HIS A 159 2.92 -17.38 -3.16
C HIS A 159 2.05 -18.48 -3.80
N GLY A 160 0.90 -18.79 -3.17
CA GLY A 160 0.04 -19.92 -3.55
C GLY A 160 0.44 -21.22 -2.85
N THR A 161 -0.13 -22.33 -3.29
CA THR A 161 0.13 -23.67 -2.75
C THR A 161 0.76 -24.54 -3.82
N LEU A 162 1.14 -25.78 -3.47
CA LEU A 162 1.52 -26.74 -4.49
C LEU A 162 0.41 -26.88 -5.52
N ASP A 163 -0.86 -27.02 -5.17
CA ASP A 163 -1.98 -27.11 -6.13
C ASP A 163 -2.10 -25.91 -7.08
N ASN A 164 -1.84 -24.70 -6.59
CA ASN A 164 -1.89 -23.46 -7.38
C ASN A 164 -0.65 -22.60 -7.14
N LEU A 165 0.40 -22.84 -7.94
CA LEU A 165 1.69 -22.15 -7.84
C LEU A 165 1.62 -20.75 -8.46
N GLY A 166 1.37 -19.74 -7.63
CA GLY A 166 1.26 -18.36 -8.08
C GLY A 166 2.60 -17.69 -8.36
N THR A 167 3.45 -17.56 -7.33
CA THR A 167 4.64 -16.70 -7.38
C THR A 167 5.92 -17.53 -7.37
N LEU A 168 6.61 -17.63 -8.51
CA LEU A 168 7.86 -18.40 -8.63
C LEU A 168 8.99 -17.58 -9.23
N THR A 169 8.72 -16.85 -10.30
CA THR A 169 9.75 -16.22 -11.14
C THR A 169 9.95 -14.75 -10.76
N GLY A 170 11.09 -14.13 -11.13
CA GLY A 170 11.35 -12.72 -10.83
C GLY A 170 10.29 -11.78 -11.40
N SER A 171 9.75 -12.14 -12.56
CA SER A 171 8.56 -11.49 -13.14
C SER A 171 7.30 -11.61 -12.27
N ASP A 172 7.03 -12.76 -11.64
CA ASP A 172 5.89 -12.89 -10.72
C ASP A 172 6.07 -12.03 -9.47
N TYR A 173 7.27 -12.02 -8.88
CA TYR A 173 7.58 -11.21 -7.70
C TYR A 173 7.44 -9.71 -7.99
N SER A 174 7.97 -9.26 -9.14
CA SER A 174 7.94 -7.84 -9.52
C SER A 174 6.51 -7.36 -9.79
N LEU A 175 5.72 -8.19 -10.49
CA LEU A 175 4.34 -7.86 -10.85
C LEU A 175 3.32 -8.22 -9.76
N TRP A 176 3.76 -8.77 -8.62
CA TRP A 176 2.86 -9.23 -7.56
C TRP A 176 1.93 -8.12 -7.07
N PRO A 177 2.39 -6.88 -6.79
CA PRO A 177 1.49 -5.81 -6.36
C PRO A 177 0.40 -5.46 -7.36
N GLU A 178 0.68 -5.55 -8.66
CA GLU A 178 -0.30 -5.26 -9.72
C GLU A 178 -1.28 -6.42 -9.93
N LYS A 179 -0.79 -7.67 -9.89
CA LYS A 179 -1.63 -8.87 -10.00
C LYS A 179 -2.52 -9.07 -8.77
N ASN A 180 -2.03 -8.64 -7.60
CA ASN A 180 -2.62 -8.92 -6.29
C ASN A 180 -2.87 -7.64 -5.46
N PRO A 181 -3.62 -6.64 -5.98
CA PRO A 181 -3.73 -5.32 -5.36
C PRO A 181 -4.38 -5.35 -3.97
N LEU A 182 -5.35 -6.24 -3.75
CA LEU A 182 -6.00 -6.44 -2.45
C LEU A 182 -5.06 -7.07 -1.42
N GLY A 183 -4.29 -8.08 -1.83
CA GLY A 183 -3.24 -8.69 -1.01
C GLY A 183 -2.17 -7.69 -0.63
N TYR A 184 -1.74 -6.88 -1.60
CA TYR A 184 -0.78 -5.82 -1.38
C TYR A 184 -1.27 -4.73 -0.42
N ALA A 185 -2.51 -4.27 -0.58
CA ALA A 185 -3.13 -3.30 0.33
C ALA A 185 -3.29 -3.87 1.75
N ASN A 186 -3.66 -5.14 1.87
CA ASN A 186 -3.79 -5.80 3.16
C ASN A 186 -2.43 -5.94 3.87
N LEU A 187 -1.39 -6.40 3.18
CA LEU A 187 -0.04 -6.50 3.76
C LEU A 187 0.46 -5.14 4.27
N LYS A 188 0.19 -4.05 3.53
CA LYS A 188 0.47 -2.68 3.99
C LYS A 188 -0.30 -2.33 5.27
N ASN A 189 -1.60 -2.62 5.30
CA ASN A 189 -2.44 -2.40 6.47
C ASN A 189 -1.92 -3.18 7.68
N VAL A 190 -1.59 -4.46 7.52
CA VAL A 190 -1.00 -5.31 8.58
C VAL A 190 0.31 -4.71 9.09
N ALA A 191 1.23 -4.32 8.21
CA ALA A 191 2.50 -3.70 8.61
C ALA A 191 2.27 -2.39 9.40
N LEU A 192 1.31 -1.57 8.99
CA LEU A 192 0.95 -0.32 9.66
C LEU A 192 0.29 -0.55 11.03
N ASN A 193 -0.68 -1.45 11.11
CA ASN A 193 -1.60 -1.53 12.24
C ASN A 193 -1.30 -2.68 13.22
N LYS A 194 -0.60 -3.73 12.80
CA LYS A 194 -0.25 -4.89 13.64
C LYS A 194 1.26 -5.08 13.73
N THR A 195 1.73 -5.68 14.83
CA THR A 195 3.11 -6.17 14.92
C THR A 195 3.19 -7.50 14.18
N ILE A 196 4.28 -7.68 13.45
CA ILE A 196 4.54 -8.92 12.70
C ILE A 196 5.62 -9.69 13.44
N LEU A 197 5.37 -10.98 13.66
CA LEU A 197 6.35 -11.97 14.10
C LEU A 197 6.73 -12.84 12.91
N PHE A 198 7.97 -12.72 12.43
CA PHE A 198 8.55 -13.61 11.43
C PHE A 198 9.11 -14.86 12.13
N ALA A 199 8.67 -16.06 11.74
CA ALA A 199 9.19 -17.32 12.26
C ALA A 199 9.70 -18.19 11.10
N GLY A 200 10.94 -18.67 11.20
CA GLY A 200 11.54 -19.54 10.19
C GLY A 200 11.92 -18.81 8.88
N TYR A 201 12.15 -17.50 8.95
CA TYR A 201 12.61 -16.70 7.81
C TYR A 201 14.12 -16.51 7.80
N SER A 202 14.70 -16.53 6.60
CA SER A 202 16.11 -16.21 6.33
C SER A 202 16.33 -14.79 5.80
N PHE A 203 15.26 -14.00 5.61
CA PHE A 203 15.28 -12.69 4.91
C PHE A 203 15.92 -12.72 3.51
N SER A 204 16.00 -13.88 2.88
CA SER A 204 16.41 -14.03 1.48
C SER A 204 15.22 -14.05 0.51
N ASP A 205 14.00 -13.95 1.04
CA ASP A 205 12.76 -13.90 0.26
C ASP A 205 12.65 -12.55 -0.46
N PRO A 206 12.58 -12.52 -1.80
CA PRO A 206 12.48 -11.28 -2.57
C PRO A 206 11.25 -10.45 -2.21
N HIS A 207 10.08 -11.06 -2.00
CA HIS A 207 8.84 -10.34 -1.67
C HIS A 207 8.94 -9.62 -0.32
N LEU A 208 9.65 -10.24 0.63
CA LEU A 208 9.93 -9.65 1.92
C LEU A 208 10.97 -8.51 1.82
N MET A 209 12.06 -8.74 1.07
CA MET A 209 13.18 -7.80 0.93
C MET A 209 12.87 -6.55 0.11
N SER A 210 12.20 -6.70 -1.04
CA SER A 210 11.90 -5.60 -1.97
C SER A 210 10.48 -5.04 -1.79
N GLY A 211 9.58 -5.80 -1.17
CA GLY A 211 8.20 -5.39 -0.88
C GLY A 211 8.01 -4.97 0.57
N LEU A 212 7.77 -5.94 1.45
CA LEU A 212 7.25 -5.72 2.80
C LEU A 212 8.19 -4.92 3.73
N LEU A 213 9.50 -5.19 3.71
CA LEU A 213 10.46 -4.52 4.58
C LEU A 213 10.62 -3.03 4.28
N PRO A 214 10.75 -2.58 3.01
CA PRO A 214 10.70 -1.16 2.68
C PRO A 214 9.43 -0.45 3.20
N TRP A 215 8.27 -1.12 3.18
CA TRP A 215 7.03 -0.59 3.77
C TRP A 215 7.11 -0.52 5.28
N ILE A 216 7.58 -1.57 5.96
CA ILE A 216 7.82 -1.55 7.41
C ILE A 216 8.74 -0.37 7.75
N ARG A 217 9.88 -0.21 7.09
CA ARG A 217 10.79 0.92 7.30
C ARG A 217 10.11 2.28 7.11
N THR A 218 9.41 2.46 6.00
CA THR A 218 8.74 3.73 5.66
C THR A 218 7.58 4.04 6.62
N ALA A 219 6.82 3.01 7.01
CA ALA A 219 5.70 3.13 7.94
C ALA A 219 6.15 3.36 9.38
N MET A 220 7.34 2.88 9.75
CA MET A 220 7.78 2.81 11.14
C MET A 220 8.77 3.89 11.58
N THR A 221 9.52 4.49 10.65
CA THR A 221 10.46 5.58 10.95
C THR A 221 9.84 6.64 11.88
N GLY A 222 10.35 6.75 13.11
CA GLY A 222 9.93 7.76 14.09
C GLY A 222 8.65 7.44 14.89
N ARG A 223 8.06 6.25 14.74
CA ARG A 223 6.82 5.84 15.43
C ARG A 223 7.02 4.91 16.63
N GLY A 224 8.23 4.36 16.80
CA GLY A 224 8.63 3.58 17.98
C GLY A 224 8.00 2.19 18.12
N LYS A 225 7.20 1.71 17.15
CA LYS A 225 6.68 0.33 17.14
C LYS A 225 7.70 -0.59 16.46
N ARG A 226 7.84 -1.82 16.98
CA ARG A 226 8.84 -2.80 16.54
C ARG A 226 8.18 -4.09 16.03
N HIS A 227 8.82 -4.70 15.05
CA HIS A 227 8.50 -6.04 14.56
C HIS A 227 9.47 -7.06 15.18
N TYR A 228 9.14 -8.34 15.12
CA TYR A 228 9.93 -9.40 15.74
C TYR A 228 10.26 -10.49 14.73
N ALA A 229 11.44 -11.09 14.87
CA ALA A 229 11.83 -12.24 14.06
C ALA A 229 12.48 -13.30 14.94
N TRP A 230 12.05 -14.55 14.83
CA TRP A 230 12.72 -15.72 15.39
C TRP A 230 13.51 -16.38 14.27
N MET A 231 14.84 -16.35 14.40
CA MET A 231 15.74 -16.69 13.30
C MET A 231 16.76 -17.74 13.71
N TRP A 232 16.94 -18.71 12.83
CA TRP A 232 17.91 -19.79 13.02
C TRP A 232 19.33 -19.22 13.06
N ARG A 233 20.02 -19.39 14.20
CA ARG A 233 21.44 -19.08 14.42
C ARG A 233 21.88 -17.69 13.92
N ILE A 234 21.03 -16.68 14.09
CA ILE A 234 21.34 -15.31 13.69
C ILE A 234 22.47 -14.73 14.56
N ASN A 235 23.50 -14.18 13.94
CA ASN A 235 24.63 -13.60 14.67
C ASN A 235 24.32 -12.19 15.24
N ALA A 236 25.22 -11.65 16.06
CA ALA A 236 25.01 -10.36 16.71
C ALA A 236 24.98 -9.18 15.72
N GLU A 237 25.78 -9.25 14.66
CA GLU A 237 25.90 -8.25 13.62
C GLU A 237 24.61 -8.16 12.79
N GLN A 238 24.07 -9.30 12.38
CA GLN A 238 22.79 -9.42 11.66
C GLN A 238 21.63 -8.94 12.52
N ARG A 239 21.60 -9.29 13.82
CA ARG A 239 20.59 -8.77 14.76
C ARG A 239 20.66 -7.25 14.87
N THR A 240 21.86 -6.70 15.00
CA THR A 240 22.07 -5.25 15.07
C THR A 240 21.64 -4.56 13.78
N LEU A 241 21.93 -5.17 12.62
CA LEU A 241 21.50 -4.66 11.33
C LEU A 241 19.98 -4.64 11.22
N LEU A 242 19.29 -5.73 11.55
CA LEU A 242 17.83 -5.79 11.51
C LEU A 242 17.19 -4.81 12.50
N ASP A 243 17.75 -4.67 13.70
CA ASP A 243 17.25 -3.73 14.69
C ASP A 243 17.34 -2.28 14.20
N LYS A 244 18.51 -1.88 13.69
CA LYS A 244 18.79 -0.50 13.27
C LYS A 244 18.20 -0.13 11.90
N ARG A 245 18.24 -1.06 10.95
CA ARG A 245 17.83 -0.81 9.55
C ARG A 245 16.36 -1.09 9.33
N ASP A 246 15.82 -2.12 9.99
CA ASP A 246 14.49 -2.66 9.71
C ASP A 246 13.49 -2.48 10.87
N GLU A 247 13.93 -1.95 12.03
CA GLU A 247 13.14 -1.90 13.27
C GLU A 247 12.60 -3.28 13.69
N ILE A 248 13.37 -4.34 13.38
CA ILE A 248 13.06 -5.73 13.69
C ILE A 248 13.95 -6.21 14.84
N THR A 249 13.33 -6.54 15.96
CA THR A 249 13.99 -7.22 17.07
C THR A 249 14.09 -8.72 16.74
N ALA A 250 15.27 -9.12 16.27
CA ALA A 250 15.58 -10.50 15.92
C ALA A 250 16.12 -11.29 17.13
N LEU A 251 15.49 -12.42 17.42
CA LEU A 251 15.80 -13.33 18.51
C LEU A 251 16.31 -14.66 17.94
N PRO A 252 17.42 -15.20 18.46
CA PRO A 252 18.03 -16.40 17.92
C PRO A 252 17.27 -17.68 18.33
N ILE A 253 17.26 -18.64 17.42
CA ILE A 253 16.87 -20.04 17.61
C ILE A 253 18.11 -20.88 17.30
N GLU A 254 18.64 -21.62 18.28
CA GLU A 254 19.96 -22.26 18.15
C GLU A 254 19.88 -23.73 17.72
N ASN A 255 18.77 -24.39 18.08
CA ASN A 255 18.49 -25.81 17.82
C ASN A 255 16.99 -26.02 17.53
N ASP A 256 16.64 -27.19 17.00
CA ASP A 256 15.27 -27.49 16.55
C ASP A 256 14.26 -27.44 17.70
N GLU A 257 14.65 -27.88 18.91
CA GLU A 257 13.81 -27.82 20.11
C GLU A 257 13.47 -26.38 20.52
N ASP A 258 14.30 -25.40 20.16
CA ASP A 258 14.04 -23.99 20.48
C ASP A 258 12.79 -23.46 19.78
N TRP A 259 12.41 -23.98 18.61
CA TRP A 259 11.12 -23.63 17.98
C TRP A 259 9.95 -24.04 18.87
N VAL A 260 9.98 -25.28 19.36
CA VAL A 260 8.95 -25.83 20.25
C VAL A 260 8.89 -25.00 21.53
N ARG A 261 10.05 -24.74 22.13
CA ARG A 261 10.16 -23.96 23.37
C ARG A 261 9.70 -22.51 23.18
N ALA A 262 9.98 -21.87 22.05
CA ALA A 262 9.59 -20.49 21.77
C ALA A 262 8.06 -20.34 21.67
N PHE A 263 7.38 -21.21 20.91
CA PHE A 263 5.91 -21.19 20.84
C PHE A 263 5.27 -21.57 22.19
N ALA A 264 5.82 -22.56 22.89
CA ALA A 264 5.35 -22.94 24.23
C ALA A 264 5.51 -21.79 25.24
N GLN A 265 6.65 -21.08 25.22
CA GLN A 265 6.88 -19.90 26.06
C GLN A 265 5.82 -18.82 25.82
N LEU A 266 5.50 -18.54 24.55
CA LEU A 266 4.46 -17.58 24.19
C LEU A 266 3.07 -18.03 24.69
N GLY A 267 2.76 -19.32 24.59
CA GLY A 267 1.54 -19.91 25.12
C GLY A 267 1.43 -19.82 26.64
N GLU A 268 2.51 -20.09 27.37
CA GLU A 268 2.54 -19.97 28.83
C GLU A 268 2.41 -18.51 29.28
N ALA A 269 3.07 -17.56 28.60
CA ALA A 269 2.89 -16.13 28.87
C ALA A 269 1.44 -15.68 28.67
N LEU A 270 0.79 -16.17 27.60
CA LEU A 270 -0.62 -15.91 27.33
C LEU A 270 -1.54 -16.48 28.44
N LYS A 271 -1.30 -17.70 28.91
CA LYS A 271 -2.05 -18.31 30.02
C LYS A 271 -1.86 -17.54 31.32
N ARG A 272 -0.63 -17.12 31.65
CA ARG A 272 -0.35 -16.30 32.85
C ARG A 272 -1.13 -14.99 32.80
N ARG A 273 -1.21 -14.33 31.64
CA ARG A 273 -2.04 -13.15 31.44
C ARG A 273 -3.53 -13.42 31.70
N GLN A 274 -4.05 -14.53 31.16
CA GLN A 274 -5.44 -14.93 31.37
C GLN A 274 -5.74 -15.27 32.83
N ALA A 275 -4.77 -15.81 33.57
CA ALA A 275 -4.88 -16.12 35.00
C ALA A 275 -4.80 -14.88 35.91
N ILE A 276 -4.11 -13.81 35.47
CA ILE A 276 -4.03 -12.52 36.19
C ILE A 276 -5.30 -11.66 35.97
N SER A 277 -6.12 -11.97 34.96
CA SER A 277 -7.43 -11.35 34.75
C SER A 277 -8.51 -12.10 35.54
N PRO A 278 -9.24 -11.48 36.50
CA PRO A 278 -10.27 -12.20 37.25
C PRO A 278 -11.49 -12.53 36.35
N PRO A 279 -12.28 -13.56 36.67
CA PRO A 279 -13.47 -13.90 35.89
C PRO A 279 -14.50 -12.77 35.99
N ARG A 280 -15.16 -12.46 34.86
CA ARG A 280 -16.23 -11.46 34.75
C ARG A 280 -17.20 -11.53 35.94
N ARG A 281 -17.19 -10.52 36.80
CA ARG A 281 -18.23 -10.29 37.83
C ARG A 281 -19.14 -9.13 37.43
N LYS A 282 -20.44 -9.33 37.65
CA LYS A 282 -21.53 -8.36 37.51
C LYS A 282 -21.20 -7.06 38.26
N GLU A 283 -21.46 -5.92 37.61
CA GLU A 283 -21.21 -4.57 38.13
C GLU A 283 -22.13 -4.21 39.32
N ALA A 284 -21.55 -3.62 40.37
CA ALA A 284 -22.08 -2.52 41.20
C ALA A 284 -20.94 -1.96 42.11
N PRO A 285 -21.07 -0.75 42.73
CA PRO A 285 -20.30 0.45 42.43
C PRO A 285 -19.09 0.72 43.35
N ARG A 286 -18.13 1.54 42.87
CA ARG A 286 -16.95 2.00 43.63
C ARG A 286 -17.20 3.37 44.31
N PRO A 287 -16.62 3.64 45.50
CA PRO A 287 -16.43 4.99 45.98
C PRO A 287 -15.01 5.54 45.69
N ASN A 288 -15.04 6.73 45.09
CA ASN A 288 -14.16 7.91 45.06
C ASN A 288 -12.71 7.92 45.60
N GLY A 289 -11.86 8.55 44.76
CA GLY A 289 -10.80 9.51 45.14
C GLY A 289 -9.38 8.94 45.09
N ALA A 290 -8.36 9.55 44.47
CA ALA A 290 -8.18 10.83 43.77
C ALA A 290 -6.80 10.77 43.02
N PRO A 291 -6.21 11.84 42.43
CA PRO A 291 -5.78 11.86 41.03
C PRO A 291 -4.27 12.12 40.79
N THR A 292 -3.80 12.03 39.53
CA THR A 292 -2.58 12.70 39.01
C THR A 292 -2.61 12.74 37.45
N PRO A 293 -1.86 13.61 36.73
CA PRO A 293 -2.42 14.73 35.98
C PRO A 293 -2.35 14.65 34.43
N SER A 294 -3.10 15.59 33.84
CA SER A 294 -3.58 15.77 32.45
C SER A 294 -2.56 15.91 31.31
N PHE A 295 -2.72 15.08 30.26
CA PHE A 295 -2.59 15.40 28.82
C PHE A 295 -3.44 14.43 27.94
N ASP A 296 -4.61 14.02 28.43
CA ASP A 296 -5.24 12.76 27.98
C ASP A 296 -6.37 12.91 26.93
N ARG A 297 -6.47 14.06 26.27
CA ARG A 297 -7.52 14.32 25.25
C ARG A 297 -6.95 14.34 23.84
N ALA A 298 -7.66 13.69 22.91
CA ALA A 298 -7.42 13.74 21.48
C ALA A 298 -8.48 14.59 20.77
N ILE A 299 -8.09 15.28 19.70
CA ILE A 299 -9.01 16.01 18.81
C ILE A 299 -9.52 15.01 17.78
N VAL A 300 -10.83 14.94 17.55
CA VAL A 300 -11.45 13.95 16.66
C VAL A 300 -11.86 14.62 15.35
N ASN A 301 -11.38 14.11 14.22
CA ASN A 301 -11.85 14.54 12.91
C ASN A 301 -13.32 14.12 12.71
N GLY A 302 -14.23 15.08 12.89
CA GLY A 302 -15.67 14.88 12.77
C GLY A 302 -16.15 14.44 11.38
N TYR A 303 -15.40 14.75 10.31
CA TYR A 303 -15.69 14.26 8.96
C TYR A 303 -15.52 12.74 8.87
N LYS A 304 -14.39 12.24 9.38
CA LYS A 304 -14.09 10.81 9.44
C LYS A 304 -15.03 10.06 10.36
N LEU A 305 -15.24 10.57 11.57
CA LEU A 305 -16.14 9.93 12.54
C LEU A 305 -17.53 9.70 11.94
N TYR A 306 -18.07 10.72 11.28
CA TYR A 306 -19.34 10.63 10.57
C TYR A 306 -19.28 9.63 9.41
N PHE A 307 -18.24 9.71 8.56
CA PHE A 307 -18.05 8.82 7.40
C PHE A 307 -18.02 7.35 7.82
N HIS A 308 -17.14 6.97 8.74
CA HIS A 308 -17.01 5.58 9.19
C HIS A 308 -18.29 5.09 9.88
N ARG A 309 -18.95 5.92 10.69
CA ARG A 309 -20.22 5.56 11.34
C ARG A 309 -21.34 5.30 10.33
N THR A 310 -21.53 6.20 9.38
CA THR A 310 -22.66 6.16 8.44
C THR A 310 -22.47 5.17 7.30
N ARG A 311 -21.24 4.95 6.81
CA ARG A 311 -20.92 3.85 5.89
C ARG A 311 -21.27 2.48 6.46
N ARG A 312 -21.14 2.32 7.79
CA ARG A 312 -21.56 1.13 8.54
C ARG A 312 -23.04 1.12 8.92
N GLN A 313 -23.84 2.04 8.40
CA GLN A 313 -25.27 2.21 8.72
C GLN A 313 -25.56 2.30 10.23
N MET A 314 -24.60 2.80 11.01
CA MET A 314 -24.66 2.78 12.46
C MET A 314 -25.29 4.06 13.01
N THR A 315 -26.31 3.93 13.86
CA THR A 315 -26.91 5.11 14.51
C THR A 315 -26.02 5.60 15.66
N VAL A 316 -26.08 6.90 15.99
CA VAL A 316 -25.35 7.45 17.15
C VAL A 316 -25.76 6.76 18.45
N LYS A 317 -27.04 6.38 18.59
CA LYS A 317 -27.54 5.60 19.74
C LYS A 317 -26.88 4.23 19.82
N ARG A 318 -26.73 3.53 18.68
CA ARG A 318 -26.07 2.23 18.64
C ARG A 318 -24.57 2.36 18.94
N LEU A 319 -23.90 3.36 18.38
CA LEU A 319 -22.49 3.62 18.66
C LEU A 319 -22.27 3.97 20.13
N SER A 320 -23.15 4.78 20.73
CA SER A 320 -23.16 5.07 22.16
C SER A 320 -23.30 3.82 23.03
N GLN A 321 -24.18 2.87 22.67
CA GLN A 321 -24.32 1.60 23.39
C GLN A 321 -23.07 0.71 23.28
N LEU A 322 -22.48 0.61 22.09
CA LEU A 322 -21.29 -0.22 21.85
C LEU A 322 -20.06 0.36 22.54
N THR A 323 -19.93 1.69 22.48
CA THR A 323 -18.77 2.38 23.02
C THR A 323 -18.94 2.76 24.47
N GLY A 324 -20.13 2.76 25.06
CA GLY A 324 -20.40 3.33 26.38
C GLY A 324 -20.11 4.82 26.52
N ILE A 325 -19.99 5.55 25.40
CA ILE A 325 -19.82 7.01 25.34
C ILE A 325 -21.20 7.65 25.19
N ASP A 326 -21.42 8.79 25.83
CA ASP A 326 -22.71 9.47 25.77
C ASP A 326 -23.08 9.88 24.33
N ALA A 327 -24.32 9.60 23.92
CA ALA A 327 -24.78 9.87 22.57
C ALA A 327 -24.72 11.37 22.19
N ARG A 328 -24.82 12.28 23.17
CA ARG A 328 -24.66 13.72 22.97
C ARG A 328 -23.20 14.06 22.72
N GLU A 329 -22.28 13.44 23.44
CA GLU A 329 -20.83 13.60 23.22
C GLU A 329 -20.43 13.15 21.82
N ILE A 330 -20.87 11.98 21.37
CA ILE A 330 -20.63 11.49 19.99
C ILE A 330 -21.21 12.46 18.96
N ASN A 331 -22.45 12.92 19.15
CA ASN A 331 -23.06 13.90 18.25
C ASN A 331 -22.25 15.19 18.17
N ASN A 332 -21.75 15.68 19.30
CA ASN A 332 -20.91 16.88 19.38
C ASN A 332 -19.56 16.69 18.69
N LEU A 333 -18.92 15.51 18.83
CA LEU A 333 -17.66 15.20 18.16
C LEU A 333 -17.79 15.20 16.64
N GLU A 334 -18.92 14.70 16.12
CA GLU A 334 -19.15 14.76 14.69
C GLU A 334 -19.35 16.20 14.23
N GLN A 335 -19.91 17.11 15.05
CA GLN A 335 -20.26 18.47 14.61
C GLN A 335 -19.00 19.30 14.27
N VAL A 336 -18.81 19.54 12.98
CA VAL A 336 -17.73 20.40 12.48
C VAL A 336 -18.19 21.87 12.41
N LYS A 337 -17.47 22.77 13.09
CA LYS A 337 -17.85 24.19 13.27
C LYS A 337 -17.72 25.04 11.99
N THR A 338 -16.88 24.65 11.04
CA THR A 338 -16.63 25.40 9.79
C THR A 338 -16.67 24.45 8.59
N LYS A 339 -17.38 24.85 7.53
CA LYS A 339 -17.60 24.01 6.32
C LYS A 339 -16.51 24.13 5.25
N VAL A 340 -15.60 25.08 5.38
CA VAL A 340 -14.67 25.50 4.30
C VAL A 340 -13.19 25.33 4.69
N SER A 341 -12.88 25.17 5.97
CA SER A 341 -11.50 25.05 6.47
C SER A 341 -11.47 24.11 7.66
N ALA A 342 -10.66 23.04 7.58
CA ALA A 342 -10.46 22.07 8.65
C ALA A 342 -9.20 22.44 9.43
N SER A 343 -9.37 23.19 10.51
CA SER A 343 -8.31 23.39 11.51
C SER A 343 -8.66 22.63 12.79
N ALA A 344 -7.68 22.39 13.66
CA ALA A 344 -7.91 21.75 14.97
C ALA A 344 -9.06 22.38 15.76
N LYS A 345 -9.29 23.70 15.60
CA LYS A 345 -10.34 24.47 16.29
C LYS A 345 -11.76 24.11 15.85
N CYS A 346 -11.89 23.46 14.69
CA CYS A 346 -13.16 23.12 14.04
C CYS A 346 -13.76 21.83 14.59
N PHE A 347 -12.97 21.04 15.30
CA PHE A 347 -13.28 19.69 15.74
C PHE A 347 -13.47 19.60 17.26
N GLY A 348 -14.25 18.60 17.69
CA GLY A 348 -14.41 18.27 19.11
C GLY A 348 -13.22 17.48 19.64
N SER A 349 -13.03 17.47 20.96
CA SER A 349 -12.03 16.63 21.62
C SER A 349 -12.68 15.65 22.58
N ILE A 350 -12.05 14.50 22.78
CA ILE A 350 -12.50 13.45 23.71
C ILE A 350 -11.31 12.84 24.44
N GLN A 351 -11.54 12.15 25.55
CA GLN A 351 -10.48 11.36 26.21
C GLN A 351 -9.94 10.28 25.26
N ARG A 352 -8.63 10.03 25.28
CA ARG A 352 -7.97 9.07 24.38
C ARG A 352 -8.54 7.66 24.52
N GLU A 353 -8.88 7.25 25.73
CA GLU A 353 -9.57 5.97 25.98
C GLU A 353 -10.90 5.87 25.22
N ASN A 354 -11.66 6.97 25.19
CA ASN A 354 -12.93 7.04 24.49
C ASN A 354 -12.74 7.17 22.96
N LEU A 355 -11.68 7.85 22.50
CA LEU A 355 -11.29 7.80 21.08
C LEU A 355 -11.02 6.35 20.67
N ALA A 356 -10.21 5.61 21.43
CA ALA A 356 -9.91 4.21 21.12
C ALA A 356 -11.17 3.33 21.09
N ARG A 357 -12.14 3.59 22.00
CA ARG A 357 -13.45 2.92 21.98
C ARG A 357 -14.27 3.26 20.74
N LEU A 358 -14.29 4.53 20.30
CA LEU A 358 -14.95 4.95 19.05
C LEU A 358 -14.32 4.26 17.85
N GLU A 359 -13.00 4.34 17.73
CA GLU A 359 -12.25 3.78 16.61
C GLU A 359 -12.37 2.26 16.56
N HIS A 360 -12.36 1.57 17.71
CA HIS A 360 -12.61 0.15 17.79
C HIS A 360 -14.04 -0.20 17.37
N ALA A 361 -15.05 0.52 17.87
CA ALA A 361 -16.45 0.25 17.52
C ALA A 361 -16.77 0.56 16.05
N LEU A 362 -15.99 1.43 15.42
CA LEU A 362 -16.09 1.80 14.01
C LEU A 362 -15.06 1.09 13.12
N GLU A 363 -14.23 0.22 13.71
CA GLU A 363 -13.10 -0.49 13.09
C GLU A 363 -12.22 0.40 12.20
N CYS A 364 -11.88 1.58 12.71
CA CYS A 364 -11.02 2.60 12.07
C CYS A 364 -9.93 3.04 13.06
N ILE A 365 -9.24 2.05 13.65
CA ILE A 365 -8.23 2.25 14.71
C ILE A 365 -7.12 3.20 14.24
N GLY A 366 -6.93 4.28 15.00
CA GLY A 366 -5.97 5.34 14.72
C GLY A 366 -6.40 6.33 13.64
N GLU A 367 -7.55 6.16 12.98
CA GLU A 367 -7.92 6.99 11.84
C GLU A 367 -8.66 8.27 12.24
N LEU A 368 -9.34 8.29 13.39
CA LEU A 368 -10.26 9.37 13.76
C LEU A 368 -9.58 10.57 14.42
N GLU A 369 -8.36 10.42 14.94
CA GLU A 369 -7.61 11.54 15.51
C GLU A 369 -7.27 12.60 14.43
N PHE A 370 -7.43 13.88 14.75
CA PHE A 370 -7.01 14.98 13.87
C PHE A 370 -5.47 15.12 13.85
N GLY A 371 -4.93 15.52 12.71
CA GLY A 371 -3.50 15.54 12.38
C GLY A 371 -3.03 14.36 11.51
N ARG A 372 -3.94 13.56 10.93
CA ARG A 372 -3.60 12.43 10.05
C ARG A 372 -3.46 12.86 8.59
N PRO A 373 -2.62 12.20 7.77
CA PRO A 373 -2.39 12.58 6.37
C PRO A 373 -3.65 12.66 5.50
N ASP A 374 -4.66 11.87 5.82
CA ASP A 374 -5.93 11.77 5.10
C ASP A 374 -7.05 12.65 5.69
N ASP A 375 -6.76 13.47 6.70
CA ASP A 375 -7.75 14.41 7.27
C ASP A 375 -8.32 15.40 6.26
N PHE A 376 -7.60 15.62 5.17
CA PHE A 376 -7.98 16.52 4.11
C PHE A 376 -8.65 15.81 2.94
N LEU A 377 -8.73 14.47 2.91
CA LEU A 377 -9.29 13.70 1.80
C LEU A 377 -10.69 14.22 1.42
N ALA A 378 -10.83 14.69 0.17
CA ALA A 378 -12.07 15.27 -0.37
C ALA A 378 -13.29 14.41 -0.07
N THR A 379 -13.13 13.08 -0.20
CA THR A 379 -14.20 12.10 -0.01
C THR A 379 -14.86 12.19 1.36
N TYR A 380 -14.10 12.35 2.46
CA TYR A 380 -14.69 12.43 3.81
C TYR A 380 -15.52 13.71 3.98
N ILE A 381 -14.97 14.83 3.50
CA ILE A 381 -15.59 16.15 3.63
C ILE A 381 -16.85 16.24 2.75
N LEU A 382 -16.78 15.74 1.51
CA LEU A 382 -17.91 15.70 0.59
C LEU A 382 -19.01 14.79 1.12
N TYR A 383 -18.65 13.58 1.56
CA TYR A 383 -19.60 12.62 2.10
C TYR A 383 -20.31 13.17 3.34
N TYR A 384 -19.57 13.79 4.26
CA TYR A 384 -20.17 14.48 5.41
C TYR A 384 -21.11 15.60 4.98
N THR A 385 -20.72 16.41 3.99
CA THR A 385 -21.50 17.57 3.60
C THR A 385 -22.79 17.19 2.90
N VAL A 386 -22.75 16.21 1.99
CA VAL A 386 -23.92 15.67 1.30
C VAL A 386 -24.89 15.03 2.29
N ASN A 387 -24.38 14.15 3.16
CA ASN A 387 -25.25 13.29 3.98
C ASN A 387 -25.67 13.93 5.30
N ARG A 388 -24.91 14.89 5.82
CA ARG A 388 -25.23 15.57 7.09
C ARG A 388 -25.74 16.99 6.91
N GLY A 389 -25.42 17.64 5.79
CA GLY A 389 -25.78 19.02 5.48
C GLY A 389 -27.20 19.21 4.93
N VAL A 390 -27.94 18.14 4.62
CA VAL A 390 -29.26 18.19 3.97
C VAL A 390 -30.27 17.24 4.63
N VAL A 391 -31.14 17.85 5.46
CA VAL A 391 -32.57 17.53 5.68
C VAL A 391 -32.95 16.25 6.44
N LYS A 392 -33.53 16.48 7.63
CA LYS A 392 -34.61 15.67 8.22
C LYS A 392 -35.67 15.39 7.16
N ALA A 393 -35.83 14.13 6.77
CA ALA A 393 -36.82 13.69 5.81
C ALA A 393 -38.25 14.09 6.24
N SER A 394 -38.79 15.16 5.65
CA SER A 394 -40.17 15.17 5.19
C SER A 394 -40.14 15.16 3.67
N SER A 395 -41.09 14.43 3.09
CA SER A 395 -41.29 14.24 1.66
C SER A 395 -41.11 15.51 0.81
N THR A 396 -40.60 15.31 -0.41
CA THR A 396 -40.63 16.24 -1.54
C THR A 396 -39.86 17.57 -1.38
N THR A 397 -38.52 17.52 -1.33
CA THR A 397 -37.68 18.67 -1.74
C THR A 397 -36.31 18.20 -2.26
N LYS A 398 -35.89 18.82 -3.36
CA LYS A 398 -34.67 18.59 -4.18
C LYS A 398 -33.38 18.43 -3.34
N PRO A 399 -32.38 17.65 -3.81
CA PRO A 399 -31.05 17.61 -3.19
C PRO A 399 -30.50 19.05 -3.09
N LEU A 400 -30.18 19.48 -1.87
CA LEU A 400 -29.69 20.83 -1.59
C LEU A 400 -28.25 21.02 -2.09
N ASP A 401 -28.04 22.18 -2.72
CA ASP A 401 -26.80 22.71 -3.31
C ASP A 401 -25.66 22.90 -2.28
N PHE A 402 -24.80 21.90 -2.12
CA PHE A 402 -23.41 22.15 -1.72
C PHE A 402 -22.51 21.92 -2.92
N LYS A 403 -22.20 23.00 -3.63
CA LYS A 403 -21.27 23.00 -4.77
C LYS A 403 -20.10 23.90 -4.42
N PRO A 404 -18.97 23.36 -3.94
CA PRO A 404 -17.77 24.19 -3.77
C PRO A 404 -17.40 24.76 -5.15
N GLN A 405 -17.36 26.09 -5.24
CA GLN A 405 -16.93 26.77 -6.45
C GLN A 405 -15.46 26.46 -6.67
N THR A 406 -15.10 25.88 -7.82
CA THR A 406 -13.69 25.61 -8.12
C THR A 406 -12.93 26.92 -8.22
N LYS A 407 -11.84 27.03 -7.46
CA LYS A 407 -10.88 28.15 -7.51
C LYS A 407 -9.63 27.78 -8.28
N ALA A 408 -9.25 26.50 -8.29
CA ALA A 408 -8.11 26.02 -9.07
C ALA A 408 -8.36 24.67 -9.72
N VAL A 409 -7.81 24.47 -10.91
CA VAL A 409 -7.75 23.17 -11.59
C VAL A 409 -6.30 22.79 -11.84
N VAL A 410 -5.94 21.58 -11.45
CA VAL A 410 -4.61 21.00 -11.66
C VAL A 410 -4.75 19.82 -12.62
N PHE A 411 -4.02 19.85 -13.72
CA PHE A 411 -4.08 18.82 -14.74
C PHE A 411 -2.81 17.97 -14.75
N ASP A 412 -2.95 16.66 -14.90
CA ASP A 412 -1.91 15.87 -15.58
C ASP A 412 -1.92 16.19 -17.09
N PHE A 413 -0.87 15.77 -17.80
CA PHE A 413 -0.73 16.00 -19.24
C PHE A 413 -1.12 14.76 -20.07
N GLY A 414 -0.47 13.62 -19.87
CA GLY A 414 -0.58 12.46 -20.75
C GLY A 414 -1.88 11.70 -20.52
N GLY A 415 -2.67 11.45 -21.58
CA GLY A 415 -4.01 10.87 -21.46
C GLY A 415 -5.07 11.83 -20.89
N THR A 416 -4.67 13.02 -20.45
CA THR A 416 -5.54 14.02 -19.81
C THR A 416 -5.72 15.26 -20.68
N LEU A 417 -4.65 16.02 -20.96
CA LEU A 417 -4.65 17.17 -21.87
C LEU A 417 -4.19 16.78 -23.29
N ALA A 418 -3.42 15.71 -23.39
CA ALA A 418 -2.89 15.21 -24.65
C ALA A 418 -3.16 13.71 -24.80
N LEU A 419 -3.44 13.29 -26.02
CA LEU A 419 -3.59 11.89 -26.40
C LEU A 419 -2.46 11.51 -27.35
N SER A 420 -2.23 10.21 -27.50
CA SER A 420 -1.27 9.71 -28.47
C SER A 420 -1.85 8.54 -29.26
N SER A 421 -1.31 8.35 -30.46
CA SER A 421 -1.64 7.25 -31.37
C SER A 421 -0.96 5.94 -31.01
N SER A 422 0.00 5.95 -30.08
CA SER A 422 0.71 4.75 -29.61
C SER A 422 0.48 4.52 -28.12
N GLU A 423 0.60 3.26 -27.71
CA GLU A 423 0.43 2.82 -26.33
C GLU A 423 1.66 3.12 -25.46
N LEU A 424 2.77 3.54 -26.07
CA LEU A 424 4.00 3.89 -25.35
C LEU A 424 3.86 5.22 -24.60
N SER A 425 4.38 5.25 -23.38
CA SER A 425 4.56 6.47 -22.59
C SER A 425 5.54 7.45 -23.27
N THR A 426 5.54 8.71 -22.83
CA THR A 426 6.47 9.72 -23.33
C THR A 426 7.94 9.28 -23.20
N TRP A 427 8.29 8.67 -22.06
CA TRP A 427 9.67 8.23 -21.82
C TRP A 427 10.06 7.04 -22.71
N GLU A 428 9.20 6.04 -22.86
CA GLU A 428 9.49 4.90 -23.74
C GLU A 428 9.70 5.33 -25.19
N ARG A 429 8.95 6.33 -25.67
CA ARG A 429 9.17 6.91 -27.01
C ARG A 429 10.51 7.59 -27.16
N ILE A 430 10.93 8.35 -26.14
CA ILE A 430 12.23 9.01 -26.15
C ILE A 430 13.34 7.97 -26.30
N TRP A 431 13.28 6.89 -25.53
CA TRP A 431 14.26 5.80 -25.63
C TRP A 431 14.19 5.05 -26.97
N ALA A 432 12.98 4.71 -27.43
CA ALA A 432 12.79 4.02 -28.70
C ALA A 432 13.23 4.86 -29.91
N SER A 433 13.09 6.19 -29.85
CA SER A 433 13.45 7.10 -30.95
C SER A 433 14.94 7.05 -31.31
N VAL A 434 15.78 6.60 -30.37
CA VAL A 434 17.23 6.46 -30.55
C VAL A 434 17.70 5.00 -30.53
N GLY A 435 16.75 4.07 -30.71
CA GLY A 435 17.00 2.65 -30.91
C GLY A 435 17.41 1.89 -29.65
N TYR A 436 16.96 2.32 -28.47
CA TYR A 436 16.94 1.47 -27.29
C TYR A 436 15.65 0.65 -27.23
N GLN A 437 15.70 -0.50 -26.56
CA GLN A 437 14.51 -1.30 -26.29
C GLN A 437 13.74 -0.72 -25.10
N ILE A 438 12.45 -1.06 -24.98
CA ILE A 438 11.61 -0.62 -23.86
C ILE A 438 12.19 -1.12 -22.54
N GLU A 439 12.79 -2.31 -22.55
CA GLU A 439 13.44 -2.95 -21.40
C GLU A 439 14.61 -2.12 -20.86
N ASP A 440 15.34 -1.40 -21.72
CA ASP A 440 16.44 -0.52 -21.29
C ASP A 440 15.91 0.66 -20.45
N ALA A 441 14.81 1.26 -20.88
CA ALA A 441 14.12 2.33 -20.16
C ALA A 441 13.52 1.78 -18.84
N ALA A 442 12.92 0.59 -18.90
CA ALA A 442 12.30 -0.07 -17.76
C ALA A 442 13.32 -0.48 -16.69
N GLU A 443 14.54 -0.85 -17.05
CA GLU A 443 15.60 -1.19 -16.09
C GLU A 443 16.00 0.00 -15.22
N LEU A 444 16.33 1.15 -15.83
CA LEU A 444 16.65 2.36 -15.06
C LEU A 444 15.47 2.84 -14.23
N HIS A 445 14.25 2.76 -14.76
CA HIS A 445 13.06 3.10 -14.02
C HIS A 445 12.81 2.15 -12.83
N ARG A 446 13.05 0.83 -12.98
CA ARG A 446 12.99 -0.15 -11.89
C ARG A 446 14.03 0.14 -10.82
N GLN A 447 15.25 0.54 -11.18
CA GLN A 447 16.27 0.93 -10.19
C GLN A 447 15.84 2.16 -9.40
N PHE A 448 15.23 3.16 -10.05
CA PHE A 448 14.67 4.34 -9.38
C PHE A 448 13.52 3.96 -8.44
N LEU A 449 12.53 3.18 -8.89
CA LEU A 449 11.41 2.73 -8.07
C LEU A 449 11.86 1.86 -6.88
N ALA A 450 12.90 1.04 -7.07
CA ALA A 450 13.55 0.27 -6.03
C ALA A 450 14.43 1.11 -5.08
N LYS A 451 14.50 2.44 -5.27
CA LYS A 451 15.33 3.39 -4.53
C LYS A 451 16.83 3.03 -4.55
N LYS A 452 17.28 2.30 -5.57
CA LYS A 452 18.71 2.00 -5.79
C LYS A 452 19.46 3.23 -6.32
N ILE A 453 18.75 4.08 -7.04
CA ILE A 453 19.21 5.38 -7.55
C ILE A 453 18.17 6.45 -7.21
N THR A 454 18.64 7.67 -6.96
CA THR A 454 17.82 8.87 -6.77
C THR A 454 17.19 9.33 -8.08
N HIS A 455 16.20 10.22 -8.01
CA HIS A 455 15.58 10.80 -9.21
C HIS A 455 16.61 11.54 -10.09
N GLN A 456 17.53 12.29 -9.47
CA GLN A 456 18.56 13.01 -10.23
C GLN A 456 19.57 12.04 -10.86
N GLU A 457 19.95 10.95 -10.17
CA GLU A 457 20.79 9.92 -10.76
C GLU A 457 20.10 9.23 -11.95
N TRP A 458 18.80 8.94 -11.84
CA TRP A 458 18.01 8.43 -12.96
C TRP A 458 17.98 9.40 -14.15
N CYS A 459 17.76 10.70 -13.92
CA CYS A 459 17.83 11.72 -14.97
C CYS A 459 19.24 11.77 -15.61
N ASN A 460 20.30 11.70 -14.80
CA ASN A 460 21.68 11.74 -15.29
C ASN A 460 22.02 10.51 -16.14
N LEU A 461 21.66 9.31 -15.68
CA LEU A 461 21.89 8.06 -16.42
C LEU A 461 21.11 8.04 -17.73
N THR A 462 19.84 8.46 -17.69
CA THR A 462 19.00 8.59 -18.88
C THR A 462 19.59 9.60 -19.86
N CYS A 463 20.03 10.76 -19.38
CA CYS A 463 20.67 11.78 -20.22
C CYS A 463 21.93 11.24 -20.90
N THR A 464 22.77 10.49 -20.18
CA THR A 464 23.99 9.86 -20.75
C THR A 464 23.63 8.91 -21.88
N LYS A 465 22.64 8.02 -21.67
CA LYS A 465 22.19 7.05 -22.69
C LYS A 465 21.63 7.73 -23.93
N LEU A 466 20.79 8.75 -23.75
CA LEU A 466 20.26 9.52 -24.88
C LEU A 466 21.37 10.27 -25.64
N ARG A 467 22.35 10.82 -24.93
CA ARG A 467 23.50 11.51 -25.53
C ARG A 467 24.42 10.54 -26.30
N GLU A 468 24.64 9.32 -25.81
CA GLU A 468 25.40 8.26 -26.51
C GLU A 468 24.82 7.95 -27.90
N ARG A 469 23.51 8.16 -28.08
CA ARG A 469 22.81 7.94 -29.35
C ARG A 469 22.44 9.24 -30.07
N ASN A 470 23.08 10.37 -29.71
CA ASN A 470 22.87 11.68 -30.32
C ASN A 470 21.41 12.17 -30.29
N PHE A 471 20.65 11.86 -29.23
CA PHE A 471 19.30 12.40 -29.06
C PHE A 471 19.34 13.93 -29.08
N GLY A 472 18.60 14.53 -30.00
CA GLY A 472 18.57 15.97 -30.18
C GLY A 472 17.18 16.51 -30.50
N ARG A 473 17.15 17.73 -31.00
CA ARG A 473 15.90 18.44 -31.35
C ARG A 473 15.10 17.74 -32.45
N LYS A 474 15.76 16.99 -33.33
CA LYS A 474 15.11 16.28 -34.44
C LYS A 474 14.23 15.15 -33.92
N GLU A 475 14.76 14.32 -33.02
CA GLU A 475 14.06 13.21 -32.39
C GLU A 475 12.92 13.73 -31.52
N MET A 476 13.18 14.78 -30.72
CA MET A 476 12.14 15.47 -29.94
C MET A 476 10.97 15.95 -30.82
N LYS A 477 11.26 16.57 -31.97
CA LYS A 477 10.23 17.03 -32.93
C LYS A 477 9.41 15.87 -33.49
N SER A 478 10.04 14.71 -33.75
CA SER A 478 9.33 13.51 -34.20
C SER A 478 8.35 13.02 -33.13
N ILE A 479 8.79 12.95 -31.87
CA ILE A 479 7.96 12.50 -30.75
C ILE A 479 6.76 13.41 -30.53
N ILE A 480 6.98 14.73 -30.62
CA ILE A 480 5.90 15.73 -30.51
C ILE A 480 4.85 15.52 -31.61
N GLY A 481 5.26 15.12 -32.82
CA GLY A 481 4.35 14.87 -33.94
C GLY A 481 3.32 13.76 -33.70
N ASP A 482 3.60 12.82 -32.78
CA ASP A 482 2.72 11.69 -32.44
C ASP A 482 1.81 11.97 -31.23
N ILE A 483 1.85 13.18 -30.68
CA ILE A 483 1.08 13.60 -29.52
C ILE A 483 0.17 14.75 -29.95
N TYR A 484 -1.13 14.60 -29.73
CA TYR A 484 -2.13 15.58 -30.14
C TYR A 484 -2.92 16.07 -28.93
N PRO A 485 -3.32 17.35 -28.90
CA PRO A 485 -4.17 17.87 -27.83
C PRO A 485 -5.53 17.19 -27.86
N VAL A 486 -6.14 17.01 -26.68
CA VAL A 486 -7.55 16.60 -26.58
C VAL A 486 -8.43 17.67 -27.25
N ALA A 487 -9.52 17.24 -27.90
CA ALA A 487 -10.45 18.17 -28.53
C ALA A 487 -11.00 19.20 -27.51
N GLY A 488 -11.21 20.43 -27.95
CA GLY A 488 -11.73 21.50 -27.10
C GLY A 488 -10.75 22.02 -26.03
N LEU A 489 -9.48 21.62 -26.06
CA LEU A 489 -8.48 22.04 -25.06
C LEU A 489 -8.31 23.58 -25.01
N PRO A 490 -8.02 24.29 -26.11
CA PRO A 490 -7.82 25.75 -26.05
C PRO A 490 -9.06 26.49 -25.54
N GLU A 491 -10.24 26.11 -26.01
CA GLU A 491 -11.51 26.73 -25.65
C GLU A 491 -11.86 26.50 -24.18
N THR A 492 -11.63 25.29 -23.69
CA THR A 492 -11.93 24.92 -22.29
C THR A 492 -10.99 25.61 -21.32
N ILE A 493 -9.67 25.61 -21.59
CA ILE A 493 -8.69 26.30 -20.75
C ILE A 493 -8.97 27.81 -20.73
N LYS A 494 -9.27 28.41 -21.88
CA LYS A 494 -9.67 29.82 -21.95
C LYS A 494 -10.94 30.09 -21.14
N THR A 495 -11.95 29.23 -21.25
CA THR A 495 -13.20 29.38 -20.49
C THR A 495 -12.97 29.33 -18.98
N LEU A 496 -12.13 28.42 -18.50
CA LEU A 496 -11.78 28.32 -17.08
C LEU A 496 -10.99 29.55 -16.60
N HIS A 497 -10.01 29.99 -17.39
CA HIS A 497 -9.20 31.17 -17.09
C HIS A 497 -10.07 32.44 -17.03
N ASP A 498 -10.96 32.64 -18.01
CA ASP A 498 -11.87 33.79 -18.06
C ASP A 498 -12.89 33.77 -16.90
N ALA A 499 -13.18 32.59 -16.34
CA ALA A 499 -13.98 32.43 -15.12
C ALA A 499 -13.19 32.72 -13.82
N GLY A 500 -11.91 33.12 -13.91
CA GLY A 500 -11.06 33.44 -12.78
C GLY A 500 -10.52 32.21 -12.02
N ILE A 501 -10.53 31.04 -12.65
CA ILE A 501 -10.01 29.80 -12.07
C ILE A 501 -8.51 29.72 -12.34
N ALA A 502 -7.71 29.50 -11.30
CA ALA A 502 -6.28 29.31 -11.42
C ALA A 502 -5.95 27.94 -12.05
N LEU A 503 -5.08 27.91 -13.06
CA LEU A 503 -4.83 26.71 -13.87
C LEU A 503 -3.39 26.25 -13.72
N TYR A 504 -3.19 24.96 -13.49
CA TYR A 504 -1.88 24.37 -13.28
C TYR A 504 -1.70 23.07 -14.06
N VAL A 505 -0.46 22.75 -14.44
CA VAL A 505 -0.09 21.42 -14.95
C VAL A 505 0.99 20.82 -14.07
N VAL A 506 0.83 19.55 -13.69
CA VAL A 506 1.83 18.76 -12.98
C VAL A 506 1.95 17.37 -13.61
N SER A 507 3.07 17.09 -14.27
CA SER A 507 3.23 15.85 -15.05
C SER A 507 4.67 15.41 -15.17
N GLY A 508 4.92 14.10 -15.12
CA GLY A 508 6.24 13.49 -15.39
C GLY A 508 6.70 13.56 -16.86
N SER A 509 5.94 14.22 -17.74
CA SER A 509 6.34 14.46 -19.14
C SER A 509 7.44 15.54 -19.25
N ILE A 510 7.76 15.95 -20.49
CA ILE A 510 8.80 16.95 -20.79
C ILE A 510 8.13 18.28 -21.12
N LYS A 511 8.62 19.37 -20.51
CA LYS A 511 8.05 20.72 -20.63
C LYS A 511 7.95 21.21 -22.08
N GLU A 512 8.96 20.91 -22.91
CA GLU A 512 8.94 21.23 -24.35
C GLU A 512 7.81 20.49 -25.10
N ILE A 513 7.53 19.24 -24.75
CA ILE A 513 6.40 18.49 -25.33
C ILE A 513 5.08 19.15 -24.92
N ILE A 514 4.92 19.45 -23.62
CA ILE A 514 3.72 20.09 -23.08
C ILE A 514 3.45 21.42 -23.78
N SER A 515 4.46 22.30 -23.89
CA SER A 515 4.28 23.61 -24.51
C SER A 515 3.93 23.53 -26.00
N ASN A 516 4.54 22.61 -26.75
CA ASN A 516 4.25 22.44 -28.17
C ASN A 516 2.84 21.89 -28.41
N VAL A 517 2.41 20.90 -27.62
CA VAL A 517 1.10 20.26 -27.80
C VAL A 517 -0.05 21.16 -27.33
N ILE A 518 0.11 21.86 -26.20
CA ILE A 518 -0.90 22.79 -25.67
C ILE A 518 -0.97 24.07 -26.53
N GLY A 519 0.15 24.48 -27.12
CA GLY A 519 0.29 25.70 -27.90
C GLY A 519 0.48 26.96 -27.04
N ASP A 520 1.31 27.89 -27.52
CA ASP A 520 1.78 29.05 -26.75
C ASP A 520 0.68 29.92 -26.15
N ALA A 521 -0.41 30.15 -26.89
CA ALA A 521 -1.52 30.99 -26.44
C ALA A 521 -2.22 30.38 -25.22
N THR A 522 -2.50 29.07 -25.29
CA THR A 522 -3.14 28.32 -24.20
C THR A 522 -2.17 28.09 -23.04
N TYR A 523 -0.91 27.79 -23.34
CA TYR A 523 0.12 27.54 -22.33
C TYR A 523 0.31 28.72 -21.38
N LYS A 524 0.21 29.97 -21.88
CA LYS A 524 0.31 31.20 -21.09
C LYS A 524 -0.84 31.42 -20.11
N LEU A 525 -1.95 30.69 -20.25
CA LEU A 525 -3.10 30.78 -19.35
C LEU A 525 -2.88 29.95 -18.07
N PHE A 526 -1.89 29.05 -18.06
CA PHE A 526 -1.52 28.30 -16.86
C PHE A 526 -0.64 29.18 -15.95
N SER A 527 -1.02 29.24 -14.67
CA SER A 527 -0.26 29.93 -13.62
C SER A 527 1.10 29.26 -13.41
N GLU A 528 1.18 27.94 -13.52
CA GLU A 528 2.44 27.20 -13.45
C GLU A 528 2.33 25.84 -14.16
N VAL A 529 3.43 25.44 -14.80
CA VAL A 529 3.59 24.10 -15.41
C VAL A 529 4.84 23.45 -14.81
N LYS A 530 4.67 22.33 -14.10
CA LYS A 530 5.75 21.49 -13.58
C LYS A 530 5.88 20.20 -14.37
N ALA A 531 7.04 20.07 -14.99
CA ALA A 531 7.44 18.93 -15.80
C ALA A 531 8.97 18.85 -15.86
N ASN A 532 9.48 17.76 -16.42
CA ASN A 532 10.92 17.57 -16.64
C ASN A 532 11.41 18.51 -17.76
N GLU A 533 12.63 19.00 -17.66
CA GLU A 533 13.19 19.95 -18.65
C GLU A 533 14.45 19.39 -19.29
N PHE A 534 14.48 19.37 -20.62
CA PHE A 534 15.64 18.92 -21.40
C PHE A 534 16.43 20.16 -21.82
N ILE A 535 17.71 20.18 -21.48
CA ILE A 535 18.64 21.23 -21.88
C ILE A 535 19.52 20.66 -22.98
N TYR A 536 19.69 21.41 -24.06
CA TYR A 536 20.53 21.04 -25.20
C TYR A 536 21.83 21.86 -25.18
N ASP A 537 22.89 21.31 -25.76
CA ASP A 537 24.10 22.07 -26.05
C ASP A 537 23.96 22.88 -27.37
N ASP A 538 25.01 23.62 -27.70
CA ASP A 538 25.05 24.51 -28.88
C ASP A 538 24.91 23.75 -30.22
N THR A 539 25.14 22.43 -30.21
CA THR A 539 24.96 21.57 -31.39
C THR A 539 23.53 21.02 -31.51
N GLY A 540 22.68 21.25 -30.50
CA GLY A 540 21.30 20.76 -30.47
C GLY A 540 21.15 19.33 -29.94
N VAL A 541 22.19 18.76 -29.33
CA VAL A 541 22.18 17.45 -28.66
C VAL A 541 21.89 17.62 -27.17
N ILE A 542 21.18 16.67 -26.57
CA ILE A 542 20.81 16.74 -25.14
C ILE A 542 22.05 16.79 -24.24
N LYS A 543 22.08 17.77 -23.35
CA LYS A 543 23.16 18.05 -22.38
C LYS A 543 22.78 17.68 -20.96
N GLU A 544 21.55 17.95 -20.55
CA GLU A 544 21.09 17.78 -19.17
C GLU A 544 19.59 17.48 -19.15
N ILE A 545 19.15 16.62 -18.22
CA ILE A 545 17.74 16.44 -17.85
C ILE A 545 17.56 16.98 -16.44
N ARG A 546 16.74 18.01 -16.30
CA ARG A 546 16.31 18.56 -15.01
C ARG A 546 15.00 17.94 -14.59
N GLY A 547 15.10 16.99 -13.67
CA GLY A 547 13.95 16.31 -13.10
C GLY A 547 13.17 17.19 -12.12
N HIS A 548 11.84 17.05 -12.06
CA HIS A 548 11.04 17.63 -10.96
C HIS A 548 10.51 16.53 -10.01
N GLN A 549 10.28 16.89 -8.74
CA GLN A 549 9.88 15.93 -7.70
C GLN A 549 8.36 15.75 -7.57
N PHE A 550 7.58 16.34 -8.47
CA PHE A 550 6.11 16.42 -8.33
C PHE A 550 5.35 15.33 -9.09
N ASP A 551 5.98 14.19 -9.37
CA ASP A 551 5.30 13.01 -9.93
C ASP A 551 5.00 11.97 -8.83
N PHE A 552 4.07 11.04 -9.09
CA PHE A 552 3.55 10.08 -8.11
C PHE A 552 3.14 10.77 -6.79
N GLU A 553 3.75 10.41 -5.65
CA GLU A 553 3.51 11.04 -4.34
C GLU A 553 3.75 12.56 -4.35
N GLY A 554 4.64 13.04 -5.22
CA GLY A 554 4.89 14.46 -5.42
C GLY A 554 3.68 15.25 -5.93
N LYS A 555 2.75 14.62 -6.65
CA LYS A 555 1.52 15.29 -7.13
C LYS A 555 0.67 15.81 -5.98
N ALA A 556 0.56 15.02 -4.90
CA ALA A 556 -0.15 15.44 -3.69
C ALA A 556 0.47 16.70 -3.09
N HIS A 557 1.81 16.74 -2.96
CA HIS A 557 2.54 17.87 -2.42
C HIS A 557 2.37 19.13 -3.27
N PHE A 558 2.41 18.99 -4.60
CA PHE A 558 2.17 20.10 -5.52
C PHE A 558 0.77 20.69 -5.32
N ILE A 559 -0.26 19.84 -5.23
CA ILE A 559 -1.64 20.29 -5.05
C ILE A 559 -1.82 20.93 -3.67
N THR A 560 -1.22 20.38 -2.61
CA THR A 560 -1.21 21.02 -1.27
C THR A 560 -0.63 22.43 -1.32
N ARG A 561 0.48 22.62 -2.04
CA ARG A 561 1.05 23.96 -2.25
C ARG A 561 0.10 24.88 -3.01
N VAL A 562 -0.57 24.38 -4.06
CA VAL A 562 -1.59 25.16 -4.79
C VAL A 562 -2.74 25.58 -3.86
N ILE A 563 -3.21 24.69 -3.00
CA ILE A 563 -4.26 24.97 -2.01
C ILE A 563 -3.83 26.13 -1.09
N GLU A 564 -2.59 26.10 -0.60
CA GLU A 564 -2.01 27.13 0.26
C GLU A 564 -1.82 28.48 -0.46
N GLU A 565 -1.25 28.46 -1.67
CA GLU A 565 -1.03 29.64 -2.50
C GLU A 565 -2.34 30.35 -2.86
N GLN A 566 -3.36 29.58 -3.24
CA GLN A 566 -4.69 30.08 -3.59
C GLN A 566 -5.55 30.42 -2.36
N ARG A 567 -5.05 30.12 -1.15
CA ARG A 567 -5.75 30.33 0.13
C ARG A 567 -7.18 29.77 0.09
N CYS A 568 -7.32 28.58 -0.47
CA CYS A 568 -8.60 27.94 -0.71
C CYS A 568 -8.76 26.66 0.11
N ALA A 569 -9.97 26.12 0.14
CA ALA A 569 -10.21 24.80 0.70
C ALA A 569 -9.73 23.72 -0.28
N PRO A 570 -9.30 22.52 0.21
CA PRO A 570 -8.98 21.40 -0.68
C PRO A 570 -10.10 21.07 -1.67
N LEU A 571 -11.37 21.09 -1.22
CA LEU A 571 -12.54 20.86 -2.09
C LEU A 571 -12.77 21.93 -3.18
N GLU A 572 -12.17 23.11 -3.06
CA GLU A 572 -12.21 24.16 -4.08
C GLU A 572 -11.15 23.92 -5.18
N VAL A 573 -10.32 22.88 -5.06
CA VAL A 573 -9.36 22.45 -6.08
C VAL A 573 -9.86 21.16 -6.75
N LEU A 574 -9.81 21.15 -8.08
CA LEU A 574 -10.08 19.96 -8.90
C LEU A 574 -8.78 19.49 -9.54
N PHE A 575 -8.36 18.27 -9.25
CA PHE A 575 -7.31 17.58 -9.97
C PHE A 575 -7.92 16.69 -11.07
N VAL A 576 -7.36 16.73 -12.28
CA VAL A 576 -7.77 15.91 -13.42
C VAL A 576 -6.57 15.07 -13.87
N GLY A 577 -6.73 13.74 -13.91
CA GLY A 577 -5.68 12.79 -14.31
C GLY A 577 -6.26 11.48 -14.83
N ASN A 578 -5.43 10.53 -15.24
CA ASN A 578 -5.88 9.34 -15.94
C ASN A 578 -5.26 8.02 -15.48
N SER A 579 -4.15 8.04 -14.72
CA SER A 579 -3.35 6.83 -14.51
C SER A 579 -2.90 6.61 -13.06
N LEU A 580 -2.08 5.59 -12.82
CA LEU A 580 -1.72 5.17 -11.47
C LEU A 580 -0.93 6.23 -10.69
N ASN A 581 -0.03 6.98 -11.34
CA ASN A 581 0.73 8.05 -10.69
C ASN A 581 -0.19 9.18 -10.19
N ASP A 582 -1.32 9.39 -10.85
CA ASP A 582 -2.32 10.40 -10.51
C ASP A 582 -3.14 10.06 -9.27
N SER A 583 -3.21 8.77 -8.90
CA SER A 583 -3.96 8.33 -7.72
C SER A 583 -3.51 9.00 -6.42
N TRP A 584 -2.25 9.43 -6.37
CA TRP A 584 -1.66 10.13 -5.23
C TRP A 584 -2.25 11.53 -5.03
N ALA A 585 -2.79 12.16 -6.06
CA ALA A 585 -3.42 13.47 -5.97
C ALA A 585 -4.52 13.53 -4.90
N SER A 586 -5.24 12.42 -4.69
CA SER A 586 -6.28 12.27 -3.66
C SER A 586 -5.79 12.62 -2.25
N ARG A 587 -4.51 12.35 -1.94
CA ARG A 587 -3.91 12.64 -0.62
C ARG A 587 -3.81 14.12 -0.30
N SER A 588 -3.85 15.01 -1.31
CA SER A 588 -3.91 16.45 -1.09
C SER A 588 -5.25 16.92 -0.51
N GLY A 589 -6.28 16.09 -0.63
CA GLY A 589 -7.64 16.49 -0.27
C GLY A 589 -8.42 17.21 -1.36
N ALA A 590 -7.81 17.44 -2.52
CA ALA A 590 -8.52 17.97 -3.67
C ALA A 590 -9.57 17.00 -4.19
N ARG A 591 -10.59 17.54 -4.87
CA ARG A 591 -11.47 16.70 -5.69
C ARG A 591 -10.66 16.14 -6.85
N THR A 592 -10.90 14.89 -7.20
CA THR A 592 -10.14 14.16 -8.23
C THR A 592 -11.08 13.63 -9.29
N LEU A 593 -10.76 13.90 -10.56
CA LEU A 593 -11.50 13.44 -11.72
C LEU A 593 -10.61 12.52 -12.56
N CYS A 594 -10.98 11.24 -12.64
CA CYS A 594 -10.29 10.29 -13.51
C CYS A 594 -10.85 10.41 -14.93
N VAL A 595 -10.04 10.80 -15.92
CA VAL A 595 -10.45 10.85 -17.33
C VAL A 595 -9.66 9.81 -18.11
N ASN A 596 -10.27 9.16 -19.11
CA ASN A 596 -9.57 8.18 -19.97
C ASN A 596 -8.68 7.17 -19.20
N PRO A 597 -9.24 6.38 -18.26
CA PRO A 597 -8.46 5.60 -17.32
C PRO A 597 -7.47 4.65 -18.00
N SER A 598 -6.21 4.70 -17.58
CA SER A 598 -5.13 3.81 -18.03
C SER A 598 -4.44 3.16 -16.84
N ASN A 599 -4.49 1.83 -16.76
CA ASN A 599 -3.89 1.04 -15.67
C ASN A 599 -4.26 1.51 -14.26
N VAL A 600 -5.49 2.00 -14.07
CA VAL A 600 -5.99 2.48 -12.78
C VAL A 600 -7.45 2.07 -12.57
N ASP A 601 -7.80 1.72 -11.33
CA ASP A 601 -9.19 1.54 -10.92
C ASP A 601 -9.87 2.91 -10.71
N HIS A 602 -10.47 3.43 -11.78
CA HIS A 602 -11.25 4.67 -11.78
C HIS A 602 -12.51 4.61 -10.90
N SER A 603 -12.96 3.41 -10.50
CA SER A 603 -14.13 3.25 -9.63
C SER A 603 -13.81 3.37 -8.14
N ASN A 604 -12.53 3.44 -7.79
CA ASN A 604 -12.09 3.58 -6.41
C ASN A 604 -12.43 4.99 -5.86
N THR A 605 -13.57 5.07 -5.15
CA THR A 605 -14.09 6.31 -4.55
C THR A 605 -13.21 6.92 -3.44
N LEU A 606 -12.17 6.21 -2.98
CA LEU A 606 -11.16 6.78 -2.07
C LEU A 606 -10.11 7.60 -2.83
N ILE A 607 -9.91 7.31 -4.11
CA ILE A 607 -8.90 7.95 -4.96
C ILE A 607 -9.56 8.97 -5.89
N TRP A 608 -10.69 8.60 -6.49
CA TRP A 608 -11.39 9.39 -7.51
C TRP A 608 -12.71 9.87 -6.95
N THR A 609 -12.92 11.19 -6.96
CA THR A 609 -14.21 11.80 -6.62
C THR A 609 -15.24 11.49 -7.70
N ASP A 610 -14.81 11.58 -8.96
CA ASP A 610 -15.60 11.32 -10.16
C ASP A 610 -14.74 10.72 -11.27
N TYR A 611 -15.36 10.23 -12.34
CA TYR A 611 -14.63 9.76 -13.53
C TYR A 611 -15.38 10.01 -14.85
N ILE A 612 -14.64 10.09 -15.96
CA ILE A 612 -15.10 10.03 -17.34
C ILE A 612 -14.36 8.88 -18.02
N LYS A 613 -15.05 7.74 -18.26
CA LYS A 613 -14.42 6.54 -18.85
C LYS A 613 -13.79 6.80 -20.21
N LYS A 614 -14.41 7.65 -21.01
CA LYS A 614 -13.95 8.04 -22.33
C LYS A 614 -14.31 9.50 -22.57
N MET A 615 -13.35 10.39 -22.31
CA MET A 615 -13.45 11.80 -22.57
C MET A 615 -12.98 12.06 -24.00
N VAL A 616 -13.90 12.52 -24.85
CA VAL A 616 -13.61 12.83 -26.24
C VAL A 616 -13.25 14.30 -26.40
N ASP A 617 -13.81 15.16 -25.54
CA ASP A 617 -13.60 16.60 -25.54
C ASP A 617 -13.33 17.11 -24.11
N LEU A 618 -12.36 18.01 -23.94
CA LEU A 618 -11.97 18.52 -22.63
C LEU A 618 -13.10 19.30 -21.96
N SER A 619 -14.03 19.89 -22.72
CA SER A 619 -15.18 20.62 -22.18
C SER A 619 -16.10 19.74 -21.32
N GLU A 620 -16.01 18.41 -21.46
CA GLU A 620 -16.73 17.46 -20.62
C GLU A 620 -16.37 17.56 -19.13
N ILE A 621 -15.19 18.11 -18.79
CA ILE A 621 -14.81 18.33 -17.39
C ILE A 621 -15.62 19.45 -16.73
N MET A 622 -16.23 20.35 -17.53
CA MET A 622 -16.91 21.55 -17.03
C MET A 622 -18.08 21.21 -16.09
N ARG A 623 -18.69 20.02 -16.21
CA ARG A 623 -19.73 19.55 -15.27
C ARG A 623 -19.18 19.36 -13.85
N PHE A 624 -17.91 19.01 -13.72
CA PHE A 624 -17.24 18.76 -12.43
C PHE A 624 -16.60 20.01 -11.83
N VAL A 625 -16.38 21.06 -12.63
CA VAL A 625 -15.88 22.37 -12.16
C VAL A 625 -16.86 23.04 -11.19
N ASN A 626 -18.13 22.67 -11.19
CA ASN A 626 -19.12 23.14 -10.21
C ASN A 626 -19.67 22.01 -9.31
N GLY A 627 -18.98 20.86 -9.23
CA GLY A 627 -19.37 19.75 -8.34
C GLY A 627 -20.70 19.07 -8.70
N LYS A 628 -21.14 19.05 -9.97
CA LYS A 628 -22.26 18.21 -10.39
C LYS A 628 -21.77 16.78 -10.63
N ALA A 629 -22.03 15.87 -9.68
CA ALA A 629 -22.06 14.45 -9.98
C ALA A 629 -23.24 14.17 -10.94
N ALA A 630 -23.03 13.28 -11.92
CA ALA A 630 -24.05 12.84 -12.86
C ALA A 630 -25.05 11.88 -12.22
#